data_AF-A0A365ZBC1-F1
#
_entry.id   AF-A0A365ZBC1-F1
#
_cell.length_a   1.000
_cell.length_b   1.000
_cell.length_c   1.000
_cell.angle_alpha   90.00
_cell.angle_beta   90.00
_cell.angle_gamma   90.00
#
_symmetry.space_group_name_H-M   'P 1'
#
loop_
_entity.id
_entity.type
_entity.pdbx_description
1 polymer ?
#
loop_
_entity_poly.entity_id
_entity_poly.type
_entity_poly.pdbx_seq_one_letter_code
_entity_poly.pdbx_strand_id
1 'polypeptide(L)'
;FRIDVAHGLVKAPGLPDMGDPGQLHLLGTEIQPFFDQDGVHDIYRSWRAILDEYPGPRIGVAEAWTANERRTARYVRPDELHQAFNFHYLRAPWDAAALRRAIDSSLDSMRPVGAPSTWV
;
A
#
# COMPACT_ATOMS: atom_id res chain seq x y z
N PHE A 1 -14.27 1.19 -4.87
CA PHE A 1 -14.20 0.37 -3.65
C PHE A 1 -12.97 0.75 -2.85
N ARG A 2 -13.09 1.00 -1.55
CA ARG A 2 -11.95 1.14 -0.64
C ARG A 2 -11.77 -0.19 0.08
N ILE A 3 -10.58 -0.76 -0.01
CA ILE A 3 -10.24 -2.05 0.56
C ILE A 3 -9.51 -1.78 1.88
N ASP A 4 -10.18 -2.07 2.98
CA ASP A 4 -9.64 -1.95 4.34
C ASP A 4 -8.51 -2.95 4.55
N VAL A 5 -7.44 -2.53 5.24
CA VAL A 5 -6.31 -3.41 5.60
C VAL A 5 -5.82 -4.22 4.38
N ALA A 6 -5.63 -3.55 3.25
CA ALA A 6 -5.34 -4.17 1.96
C ALA A 6 -4.07 -5.07 2.00
N HIS A 7 -3.09 -4.64 2.78
CA HIS A 7 -1.86 -5.36 3.04
C HIS A 7 -2.00 -6.62 3.95
N GLY A 8 -3.20 -6.95 4.45
CA GLY A 8 -3.40 -8.00 5.46
C GLY A 8 -3.86 -9.38 4.97
N LEU A 9 -3.95 -9.59 3.65
CA LEU A 9 -4.55 -10.81 3.11
C LEU A 9 -3.60 -12.02 3.15
N VAL A 10 -2.29 -11.81 3.14
CA VAL A 10 -1.28 -12.88 3.04
C VAL A 10 -0.30 -12.85 4.21
N LYS A 11 0.00 -14.04 4.74
CA LYS A 11 0.92 -14.27 5.88
C LYS A 11 2.20 -14.93 5.35
N ALA A 12 3.30 -14.69 6.03
CA ALA A 12 4.61 -15.24 5.69
C ALA A 12 4.57 -16.77 5.80
N PRO A 13 5.17 -17.49 4.84
CA PRO A 13 5.31 -18.94 4.92
C PRO A 13 6.02 -19.37 6.21
N GLY A 14 5.57 -20.48 6.79
CA GLY A 14 6.13 -20.99 8.04
C GLY A 14 5.63 -20.30 9.31
N LEU A 15 4.81 -19.25 9.18
CA LEU A 15 4.17 -18.55 10.31
C LEU A 15 5.16 -18.17 11.42
N PRO A 16 6.27 -17.46 11.10
CA PRO A 16 7.27 -17.12 12.10
C PRO A 16 6.67 -16.24 13.19
N ASP A 17 7.14 -16.44 14.42
CA ASP A 17 6.79 -15.60 15.56
C ASP A 17 7.22 -14.15 15.32
N MET A 18 6.46 -13.21 15.88
CA MET A 18 6.96 -11.85 16.07
C MET A 18 8.01 -11.88 17.18
N GLY A 19 9.08 -11.10 17.01
CA GLY A 19 10.20 -11.08 17.96
C GLY A 19 9.76 -10.79 19.39
N ASP A 20 9.40 -9.54 19.67
CA ASP A 20 9.00 -9.09 21.02
C ASP A 20 7.48 -8.86 21.09
N PRO A 21 6.75 -9.39 22.11
CA PRO A 21 5.31 -9.19 22.27
C PRO A 21 4.82 -7.73 22.25
N GLY A 22 5.68 -6.73 22.49
CA GLY A 22 5.35 -5.31 22.36
C GLY A 22 5.32 -4.76 20.93
N GLN A 23 5.75 -5.52 19.91
CA GLN A 23 5.88 -5.07 18.51
C GLN A 23 4.54 -5.05 17.74
N LEU A 24 3.43 -5.48 18.35
CA LEU A 24 2.13 -5.45 17.67
C LEU A 24 1.59 -4.03 17.59
N HIS A 25 1.75 -3.39 16.44
CA HIS A 25 1.11 -2.14 16.10
C HIS A 25 0.17 -2.34 14.91
N LEU A 26 -1.13 -2.10 15.13
CA LEU A 26 -2.14 -2.19 14.06
C LEU A 26 -1.90 -1.14 12.96
N LEU A 27 -1.31 0.00 13.31
CA LEU A 27 -1.04 1.14 12.42
C LEU A 27 0.47 1.39 12.33
N GLY A 28 1.21 0.34 12.02
CA GLY A 28 2.66 0.32 11.90
C GLY A 28 3.14 0.31 10.45
N THR A 29 4.41 0.68 10.25
CA THR A 29 5.11 0.46 8.96
C THR A 29 6.32 -0.44 9.11
N GLU A 30 6.41 -1.15 10.23
CA GLU A 30 7.39 -2.19 10.46
C GLU A 30 7.11 -3.37 9.53
N ILE A 31 8.17 -4.09 9.15
CA ILE A 31 8.02 -5.33 8.38
C ILE A 31 7.51 -6.40 9.34
N GLN A 32 6.31 -6.91 9.07
CA GLN A 32 5.63 -7.88 9.93
C GLN A 32 5.28 -9.15 9.13
N PRO A 33 5.28 -10.34 9.76
CA PRO A 33 5.04 -11.59 9.05
C PRO A 33 3.59 -11.75 8.58
N PHE A 34 2.64 -10.98 9.08
CA PHE A 34 1.22 -11.06 8.70
C PHE A 34 0.74 -9.93 7.81
N PHE A 35 1.62 -8.98 7.46
CA PHE A 35 1.30 -7.81 6.64
C PHE A 35 2.26 -7.67 5.47
N ASP A 36 1.75 -7.07 4.39
CA ASP A 36 2.49 -6.67 3.19
C ASP A 36 3.41 -7.77 2.68
N GLN A 37 2.88 -8.98 2.53
CA GLN A 37 3.59 -10.11 1.93
C GLN A 37 3.36 -10.13 0.41
N ASP A 38 4.35 -10.55 -0.38
CA ASP A 38 4.29 -10.43 -1.84
C ASP A 38 3.11 -11.15 -2.49
N GLY A 39 2.60 -12.23 -1.89
CA GLY A 39 1.41 -12.94 -2.39
C GLY A 39 0.13 -12.09 -2.42
N VAL A 40 0.08 -10.95 -1.71
CA VAL A 40 -1.06 -10.02 -1.77
C VAL A 40 -1.26 -9.47 -3.19
N HIS A 41 -0.18 -9.33 -3.95
CA HIS A 41 -0.20 -8.75 -5.29
C HIS A 41 -0.88 -9.68 -6.30
N ASP A 42 -0.80 -10.99 -6.12
CA ASP A 42 -1.53 -11.95 -6.97
C ASP A 42 -3.03 -11.86 -6.74
N ILE A 43 -3.45 -11.61 -5.49
CA ILE A 43 -4.86 -11.37 -5.15
C ILE A 43 -5.35 -10.10 -5.83
N TYR A 44 -4.56 -9.02 -5.80
CA TYR A 44 -4.97 -7.76 -6.42
C TYR A 44 -4.98 -7.79 -7.94
N ARG A 45 -4.08 -8.54 -8.59
CA ARG A 45 -4.18 -8.84 -10.02
C ARG A 45 -5.48 -9.56 -10.36
N SER A 46 -5.84 -10.58 -9.57
CA SER A 46 -7.10 -11.31 -9.75
C SER A 46 -8.32 -10.39 -9.58
N TRP A 47 -8.33 -9.56 -8.54
CA TRP A 47 -9.42 -8.61 -8.31
C TRP A 47 -9.49 -7.54 -9.38
N ARG A 48 -8.35 -7.11 -9.93
CA ARG A 48 -8.34 -6.16 -11.04
C ARG A 48 -9.03 -6.72 -12.27
N ALA A 49 -8.76 -7.98 -12.64
CA ALA A 49 -9.45 -8.65 -13.73
C ALA A 49 -10.97 -8.66 -13.50
N ILE A 50 -11.43 -8.98 -12.29
CA ILE A 50 -12.85 -8.95 -11.92
C ILE A 50 -13.44 -7.54 -12.06
N LEU A 51 -12.73 -6.49 -11.60
CA LEU A 51 -13.22 -5.10 -11.72
C LEU A 51 -13.38 -4.67 -13.18
N ASP A 52 -12.46 -5.11 -14.04
CA ASP A 52 -12.45 -4.78 -15.47
C ASP A 52 -13.58 -5.47 -16.26
N GLU A 53 -14.21 -6.53 -15.73
CA GLU A 53 -15.37 -7.20 -16.35
C GLU A 53 -16.67 -6.38 -16.26
N TYR A 54 -16.77 -5.42 -15.33
CA TYR A 54 -17.98 -4.64 -15.13
C TYR A 54 -18.03 -3.40 -16.04
N PRO A 55 -19.21 -3.06 -16.61
CA PRO A 55 -19.34 -1.88 -17.47
C PRO A 55 -18.97 -0.55 -16.78
N GLY A 56 -18.08 0.22 -17.39
CA GLY A 56 -17.59 1.51 -16.91
C GLY A 56 -16.44 1.40 -15.90
N PRO A 57 -15.74 2.49 -15.57
CA PRO A 57 -14.57 2.43 -14.71
C PRO A 57 -14.95 1.99 -13.28
N ARG A 58 -14.32 0.92 -12.79
CA ARG A 58 -14.46 0.43 -11.41
C ARG A 58 -13.13 0.55 -10.69
N ILE A 59 -13.05 1.48 -9.76
CA ILE A 59 -11.81 1.84 -9.09
C ILE A 59 -11.67 1.02 -7.79
N GLY A 60 -10.51 0.41 -7.60
CA GLY A 60 -10.06 -0.16 -6.33
C GLY A 60 -9.05 0.75 -5.65
N VAL A 61 -9.24 1.03 -4.36
CA VAL A 61 -8.38 1.89 -3.55
C VAL A 61 -7.82 1.09 -2.38
N ALA A 62 -6.50 0.95 -2.30
CA ALA A 62 -5.82 0.30 -1.20
C ALA A 62 -5.71 1.20 0.03
N GLU A 63 -6.21 0.71 1.15
CA GLU A 63 -5.69 1.13 2.46
C GLU A 63 -4.55 0.18 2.87
N ALA A 64 -3.32 0.56 2.51
CA ALA A 64 -2.13 -0.24 2.81
C ALA A 64 -1.12 0.56 3.62
N TRP A 65 -0.84 0.11 4.84
CA TRP A 65 0.31 0.59 5.62
C TRP A 65 1.52 -0.25 5.20
N THR A 66 2.52 0.40 4.62
CA THR A 66 3.70 -0.29 4.06
C THR A 66 4.98 0.33 4.59
N ALA A 67 6.08 -0.41 4.53
CA ALA A 67 7.36 0.05 5.06
C ALA A 67 7.90 1.33 4.40
N ASN A 68 7.53 1.60 3.15
CA ASN A 68 7.94 2.79 2.40
C ASN A 68 7.05 2.98 1.16
N GLU A 69 7.15 4.15 0.54
CA GLU A 69 6.37 4.54 -0.64
C GLU A 69 6.58 3.60 -1.82
N ARG A 70 7.76 2.99 -1.96
CA ARG A 70 8.04 2.01 -3.02
C ARG A 70 7.26 0.71 -2.84
N ARG A 71 6.97 0.30 -1.60
CA ARG A 71 6.06 -0.83 -1.32
C ARG A 71 4.63 -0.44 -1.63
N THR A 72 4.17 0.75 -1.23
CA THR A 72 2.83 1.25 -1.63
C THR A 72 2.66 1.28 -3.15
N ALA A 73 3.68 1.71 -3.89
CA ALA A 73 3.63 1.78 -5.36
C ALA A 73 3.38 0.40 -6.02
N ARG A 74 3.72 -0.72 -5.37
CA ARG A 74 3.45 -2.06 -5.93
C ARG A 74 1.96 -2.35 -6.03
N TYR A 75 1.15 -1.86 -5.08
CA TYR A 75 -0.30 -2.05 -5.06
C TYR A 75 -1.02 -1.33 -6.20
N VAL A 76 -0.37 -0.36 -6.84
CA VAL A 76 -0.96 0.49 -7.88
C VAL A 76 -0.27 0.35 -9.24
N ARG A 77 0.35 -0.81 -9.47
CA ARG A 77 0.82 -1.18 -10.80
C ARG A 77 -0.36 -1.26 -11.79
N PRO A 78 -0.10 -1.14 -13.11
CA PRO A 78 -1.17 -1.08 -14.11
C PRO A 78 -2.19 -2.24 -14.05
N ASP A 79 -1.77 -3.41 -13.58
CA ASP A 79 -2.54 -4.65 -13.46
C ASP A 79 -3.04 -4.94 -12.03
N GLU A 80 -2.86 -4.01 -11.07
CA GLU A 80 -3.32 -4.14 -9.69
C GLU A 80 -4.41 -3.09 -9.38
N LEU A 81 -4.39 -2.47 -8.20
CA LEU A 81 -5.37 -1.48 -7.78
C LEU A 81 -5.10 -0.11 -8.43
N HIS A 82 -6.08 0.78 -8.38
CA HIS A 82 -6.04 2.04 -9.13
C HIS A 82 -5.42 3.17 -8.31
N GLN A 83 -5.59 3.14 -6.99
CA GLN A 83 -5.06 4.12 -6.05
C GLN A 83 -4.70 3.46 -4.73
N ALA A 84 -3.87 4.14 -3.95
CA ALA A 84 -3.58 3.79 -2.56
C ALA A 84 -3.58 5.05 -1.71
N PHE A 85 -3.90 4.93 -0.43
CA PHE A 85 -3.72 6.02 0.53
C PHE A 85 -2.23 6.32 0.72
N ASN A 86 -1.90 7.61 0.86
CA ASN A 86 -0.54 8.06 1.09
C ASN A 86 -0.29 8.33 2.58
N PHE A 87 -0.13 7.25 3.36
CA PHE A 87 0.12 7.35 4.80
C PHE A 87 1.50 7.91 5.17
N HIS A 88 2.46 7.88 4.24
CA HIS A 88 3.77 8.50 4.43
C HIS A 88 3.66 10.03 4.44
N TYR A 89 2.83 10.59 3.55
CA TYR A 89 2.45 12.00 3.61
C TYR A 89 1.62 12.31 4.86
N LEU A 90 0.60 11.51 5.19
CA LEU A 90 -0.27 11.73 6.35
C LEU A 90 0.51 11.82 7.68
N ARG A 91 1.57 11.02 7.83
CA ARG A 91 2.42 11.01 9.02
C ARG A 91 3.55 12.04 9.00
N ALA A 92 3.74 12.78 7.90
CA ALA A 92 4.75 13.80 7.85
C ALA A 92 4.44 14.88 8.90
N PRO A 93 5.44 15.33 9.69
CA PRO A 93 5.21 16.43 10.62
C PRO A 93 4.84 17.69 9.84
N TRP A 94 4.13 18.60 10.51
CA TRP A 94 3.82 19.93 9.98
C TRP A 94 5.08 20.80 9.94
N ASP A 95 5.94 20.49 8.98
CA ASP A 95 7.21 21.14 8.69
C ASP A 95 7.40 21.19 7.17
N ALA A 96 7.76 22.34 6.64
CA ALA A 96 7.83 22.56 5.20
C ALA A 96 8.84 21.63 4.51
N ALA A 97 9.98 21.37 5.16
CA ALA A 97 11.01 20.51 4.60
C ALA A 97 10.59 19.04 4.65
N ALA A 98 9.93 18.61 5.73
CA ALA A 98 9.40 17.25 5.86
C ALA A 98 8.28 16.96 4.86
N LEU A 99 7.32 17.88 4.70
CA LEU A 99 6.25 17.75 3.72
C LEU A 99 6.80 17.69 2.29
N ARG A 100 7.77 18.56 1.95
CA ARG A 100 8.44 18.51 0.64
C ARG A 100 9.10 17.16 0.39
N ARG A 101 9.84 16.62 1.37
CA ARG A 101 10.46 15.29 1.24
C ARG A 101 9.42 14.19 1.02
N ALA A 102 8.30 14.21 1.77
CA ALA A 102 7.24 13.23 1.60
C ALA A 102 6.57 13.33 0.22
N ILE A 103 6.33 14.56 -0.27
CA ILE A 103 5.80 14.82 -1.62
C ILE A 103 6.75 14.27 -2.69
N ASP A 104 8.02 14.64 -2.63
CA ASP A 104 9.02 14.24 -3.63
C ASP A 104 9.19 12.71 -3.64
N SER A 105 9.33 12.06 -2.47
CA SER A 105 9.41 10.60 -2.34
C SER A 105 8.17 9.86 -2.86
N SER A 106 6.97 10.40 -2.61
CA SER A 106 5.72 9.83 -3.11
C SER A 106 5.67 9.87 -4.63
N LEU A 107 5.99 11.02 -5.22
CA LEU A 107 6.00 11.18 -6.68
C LEU A 107 7.05 10.28 -7.34
N ASP A 108 8.26 10.23 -6.79
CA ASP A 108 9.35 9.40 -7.32
C ASP A 108 9.06 7.90 -7.21
N SER A 109 8.25 7.48 -6.23
CA SER A 109 7.85 6.08 -6.08
C SER A 109 6.69 5.68 -7.00
N MET A 110 5.77 6.61 -7.31
CA MET A 110 4.59 6.34 -8.15
C MET A 110 4.88 6.47 -9.66
N ARG A 111 5.80 7.35 -10.06
CA ARG A 111 6.19 7.56 -11.46
C ARG A 111 6.58 6.26 -12.20
N PRO A 112 7.42 5.36 -11.63
CA PRO A 112 7.83 4.14 -12.32
C PRO A 112 6.70 3.15 -12.62
N VAL A 113 5.57 3.25 -11.90
CA VAL A 113 4.39 2.38 -12.10
C VAL A 113 3.26 3.09 -12.86
N GLY A 114 3.48 4.35 -13.29
CA GLY A 114 2.50 5.12 -14.05
C GLY A 114 1.25 5.53 -13.25
N ALA A 115 1.33 5.50 -11.91
CA ALA A 115 0.20 5.80 -11.03
C ALA A 115 0.25 7.25 -10.51
N PRO A 116 -0.92 7.87 -10.22
CA PRO A 116 -0.97 9.15 -9.51
C PRO A 116 -0.65 8.96 -8.03
N SER A 117 -0.05 9.99 -7.41
CA SER A 117 0.01 10.08 -5.94
C SER A 117 -1.31 10.61 -5.37
N THR A 118 -1.64 10.20 -4.15
CA THR A 118 -2.76 10.75 -3.37
C THR A 118 -2.23 11.62 -2.23
N TRP A 119 -3.11 12.50 -1.72
CA TRP A 119 -2.83 13.42 -0.62
C TRP A 119 -4.01 13.31 0.34
N VAL A 120 -3.79 12.76 1.53
CA VAL A 120 -4.81 12.48 2.55
C VAL A 120 -4.43 13.15 3.86
#